data_AF-A0A811VBA8-F1
#
_entry.id   AF-A0A811VBA8-F1
#
_cell.length_a   1.000
_cell.length_b   1.000
_cell.length_c   1.000
_cell.angle_alpha   90.00
_cell.angle_beta   90.00
_cell.angle_gamma   90.00
#
_symmetry.space_group_name_H-M   'P 1'
#
loop_
_entity.id
_entity.type
_entity.pdbx_description
1 polymer ?
#
loop_
_entity_poly.entity_id
_entity_poly.type
_entity_poly.pdbx_seq_one_letter_code
_entity_poly.pdbx_strand_id
1 'polypeptide(L)'
;MSYEINESLKIVYQAIEKRCGKPILFDRSDLKILLQSLNPVEQLLVARHFCKLPWNIGSLRVLAVLQSANVLTASNYIRSQENIEEVQLQLNDFLEAEFELIKELFTIAHYDSSNAISLNDALEECLSRLYIDLIENPNINDLKYIDTITDNMPKDFKISLAQRHIRVCLDLHNSDTKTAFAKFTTWINEGVDDIQFTKVLYDKLFKDYEEESVSYLFKLSTQENFNQWKFYFILLQTISSKCAHESSSFIRKYFKTRLSQIAAFPKREDMLHLLLSVRAATATTMDIDQNITAYGNWYKQNISDMKFVFKVEEFKSIVDLLDQCIPYEDVEDYLEIHATFSISPLVHCGKLVQSFRSKCKLHLAKIKSKKRGDAESIVIDSD
;
A
#
# COMPACT_ATOMS: atom_id res chain seq x y z
N MET A 1 -18.61 -9.60 -49.35
CA MET A 1 -17.32 -9.17 -49.92
C MET A 1 -16.24 -10.11 -49.42
N SER A 2 -15.72 -10.98 -50.28
CA SER A 2 -14.55 -11.82 -49.99
C SER A 2 -13.30 -10.95 -50.15
N TYR A 3 -12.66 -10.59 -49.05
CA TYR A 3 -11.35 -9.94 -49.11
C TYR A 3 -10.31 -11.03 -49.43
N GLU A 4 -9.74 -11.00 -50.64
CA GLU A 4 -8.62 -11.89 -50.96
C GLU A 4 -7.41 -11.47 -50.13
N ILE A 5 -6.86 -12.40 -49.35
CA ILE A 5 -5.68 -12.17 -48.52
C ILE A 5 -4.49 -11.94 -49.45
N ASN A 6 -4.04 -10.69 -49.54
CA ASN A 6 -2.83 -10.26 -50.24
C ASN A 6 -1.62 -11.07 -49.74
N GLU A 7 -0.69 -11.42 -50.64
CA GLU A 7 0.48 -12.25 -50.33
C GLU A 7 1.35 -11.64 -49.22
N SER A 8 1.42 -10.31 -49.17
CA SER A 8 2.09 -9.54 -48.11
C SER A 8 1.51 -9.82 -46.71
N LEU A 9 0.18 -9.95 -46.59
CA LEU A 9 -0.48 -10.24 -45.31
C LEU A 9 -0.16 -11.66 -44.82
N LYS A 10 -0.10 -12.64 -45.73
CA LYS A 10 0.30 -14.01 -45.37
C LYS A 10 1.73 -14.06 -44.84
N ILE A 11 2.65 -13.34 -45.49
CA ILE A 11 4.05 -13.24 -45.04
C ILE A 11 4.11 -12.68 -43.62
N VAL A 12 3.31 -11.65 -43.31
CA VAL A 12 3.26 -11.05 -41.97
C VAL A 12 2.71 -12.03 -40.93
N TYR A 13 1.65 -12.80 -41.24
CA TYR A 13 1.13 -13.82 -40.31
C TYR A 13 2.18 -14.88 -39.98
N GLN A 14 2.82 -15.46 -41.00
CA GLN A 14 3.88 -16.45 -40.81
C GLN A 14 5.08 -15.87 -40.04
N ALA A 15 5.40 -14.61 -40.31
CA ALA A 15 6.44 -13.87 -39.61
C ALA A 15 6.13 -13.69 -38.11
N ILE A 16 4.87 -13.42 -37.76
CA ILE A 16 4.40 -13.29 -36.38
C ILE A 16 4.42 -14.64 -35.68
N GLU A 17 3.76 -15.66 -36.24
CA GLU A 17 3.68 -17.01 -35.65
C GLU A 17 5.07 -17.58 -35.35
N LYS A 18 5.99 -17.48 -36.31
CA LYS A 18 7.38 -17.94 -36.16
C LYS A 18 8.12 -17.23 -35.05
N ARG A 19 7.82 -15.95 -34.80
CA ARG A 19 8.49 -15.13 -33.77
C ARG A 19 7.88 -15.30 -32.39
N CYS A 20 6.57 -15.53 -32.29
CA CYS A 20 5.93 -15.88 -31.02
C CYS A 20 6.54 -17.14 -30.39
N GLY A 21 7.00 -18.10 -31.21
CA GLY A 21 7.69 -19.30 -30.74
C GLY A 21 9.16 -19.10 -30.33
N LYS A 22 9.72 -17.88 -30.37
CA LYS A 22 11.14 -17.62 -30.10
C LYS A 22 11.32 -16.71 -28.88
N PRO A 23 12.20 -17.06 -27.92
CA PRO A 23 12.41 -16.26 -26.72
C PRO A 23 13.10 -14.91 -27.01
N ILE A 24 13.92 -14.85 -28.06
CA ILE A 24 14.66 -13.64 -28.44
C ILE A 24 14.24 -13.23 -29.85
N LEU A 25 13.91 -11.95 -29.98
CA LEU A 25 13.49 -11.32 -31.23
C LEU A 25 14.57 -10.33 -31.68
N PHE A 26 15.52 -10.84 -32.47
CA PHE A 26 16.68 -10.07 -32.97
C PHE A 26 16.31 -9.07 -34.08
N ASP A 27 15.15 -9.24 -34.70
CA ASP A 27 14.72 -8.56 -35.92
C ASP A 27 13.46 -7.71 -35.69
N ARG A 28 13.39 -7.01 -34.54
CA ARG A 28 12.26 -6.14 -34.17
C ARG A 28 11.98 -5.09 -35.25
N SER A 29 13.04 -4.48 -35.80
CA SER A 29 12.95 -3.46 -36.83
C SER A 29 12.36 -4.00 -38.14
N ASP A 30 12.75 -5.20 -38.55
CA ASP A 30 12.26 -5.81 -39.79
C ASP A 30 10.76 -6.11 -39.69
N LEU A 31 10.33 -6.69 -38.55
CA LEU A 31 8.91 -6.92 -38.30
C LEU A 31 8.13 -5.60 -38.27
N LYS A 32 8.68 -4.54 -37.67
CA LYS A 32 8.05 -3.22 -37.65
C LYS A 32 7.86 -2.65 -39.07
N ILE A 33 8.87 -2.74 -39.93
CA ILE A 33 8.81 -2.27 -41.32
C ILE A 33 7.74 -3.04 -42.09
N LEU A 34 7.68 -4.37 -41.93
CA LEU A 34 6.65 -5.21 -42.56
C LEU A 34 5.25 -4.77 -42.12
N LEU A 35 5.03 -4.53 -40.83
CA LEU A 35 3.75 -4.06 -40.30
C LEU A 35 3.35 -2.68 -40.84
N GLN A 36 4.31 -1.77 -40.97
CA GLN A 36 4.09 -0.42 -41.50
C GLN A 36 3.82 -0.38 -43.01
N SER A 37 4.20 -1.42 -43.75
CA SER A 37 3.89 -1.55 -45.18
C SER A 37 2.44 -1.95 -45.49
N LEU A 38 1.73 -2.47 -44.49
CA LEU A 38 0.35 -2.90 -44.61
C LEU A 38 -0.61 -1.72 -44.62
N ASN A 39 -1.74 -1.86 -45.32
CA ASN A 39 -2.82 -0.90 -45.23
C ASN A 39 -3.61 -1.03 -43.90
N PRO A 40 -4.44 -0.05 -43.51
CA PRO A 40 -5.14 -0.09 -42.21
C PRO A 40 -6.06 -1.30 -42.01
N VAL A 41 -6.68 -1.82 -43.07
CA VAL A 41 -7.54 -3.03 -42.99
C VAL A 41 -6.68 -4.25 -42.74
N GLU A 42 -5.54 -4.38 -43.43
CA GLU A 42 -4.58 -5.46 -43.22
C GLU A 42 -3.98 -5.41 -41.80
N GLN A 43 -3.64 -4.21 -41.29
CA GLN A 43 -3.17 -4.03 -39.91
C GLN A 43 -4.23 -4.48 -38.88
N LEU A 44 -5.50 -4.14 -39.10
CA LEU A 44 -6.59 -4.62 -38.24
C LEU A 44 -6.72 -6.15 -38.27
N LEU A 45 -6.54 -6.77 -39.44
CA LEU A 45 -6.56 -8.23 -39.58
C LEU A 45 -5.37 -8.88 -38.85
N VAL A 46 -4.17 -8.27 -38.92
CA VAL A 46 -3.00 -8.68 -38.14
C VAL A 46 -3.26 -8.60 -36.64
N ALA A 47 -3.79 -7.49 -36.15
CA ALA A 47 -4.13 -7.33 -34.74
C ALA A 47 -5.08 -8.44 -34.27
N ARG A 48 -6.17 -8.69 -35.02
CA ARG A 48 -7.14 -9.75 -34.73
C ARG A 48 -6.55 -11.15 -34.81
N HIS A 49 -5.62 -11.38 -35.73
CA HIS A 49 -4.94 -12.65 -35.84
C HIS A 49 -4.04 -12.90 -34.63
N PHE A 50 -3.23 -11.91 -34.24
CA PHE A 50 -2.36 -12.00 -33.06
C PHE A 50 -3.15 -12.28 -31.78
N CYS A 51 -4.29 -11.62 -31.57
CA CYS A 51 -5.18 -11.86 -30.42
C CYS A 51 -5.70 -13.31 -30.31
N LYS A 52 -5.68 -14.09 -31.40
CA LYS A 52 -6.14 -15.49 -31.44
C LYS A 52 -5.00 -16.49 -31.29
N LEU A 53 -3.75 -16.04 -31.32
CA LEU A 53 -2.59 -16.90 -31.14
C LEU A 53 -2.42 -17.22 -29.65
N PRO A 54 -1.97 -18.44 -29.31
CA PRO A 54 -1.64 -18.76 -27.93
C PRO A 54 -0.49 -17.87 -27.43
N TRP A 55 -0.55 -17.49 -26.15
CA TRP A 55 0.54 -16.78 -25.51
C TRP A 55 1.76 -17.70 -25.36
N ASN A 56 2.89 -17.27 -25.93
CA ASN A 56 4.13 -18.04 -25.99
C ASN A 56 5.30 -17.16 -25.56
N ILE A 57 6.47 -17.78 -25.36
CA ILE A 57 7.69 -17.12 -24.87
C ILE A 57 8.14 -15.88 -25.68
N GLY A 58 7.80 -15.79 -26.96
CA GLY A 58 8.09 -14.64 -27.82
C GLY A 58 6.93 -13.66 -28.00
N SER A 59 5.71 -14.01 -27.58
CA SER A 59 4.50 -13.21 -27.80
C SER A 59 4.63 -11.81 -27.18
N LEU A 60 5.22 -11.73 -25.99
CA LEU A 60 5.53 -10.47 -25.31
C LEU A 60 6.30 -9.49 -26.22
N ARG A 61 7.38 -9.98 -26.84
CA ARG A 61 8.26 -9.15 -27.69
C ARG A 61 7.58 -8.79 -29.01
N VAL A 62 6.75 -9.67 -29.56
CA VAL A 62 5.95 -9.39 -30.75
C VAL A 62 4.89 -8.32 -30.47
N LEU A 63 4.20 -8.39 -29.32
CA LEU A 63 3.22 -7.39 -28.90
C LEU A 63 3.87 -6.01 -28.74
N ALA A 64 5.07 -5.93 -28.16
CA ALA A 64 5.84 -4.68 -28.07
C ALA A 64 6.12 -4.08 -29.47
N VAL A 65 6.46 -4.91 -30.46
CA VAL A 65 6.65 -4.44 -31.84
C VAL A 65 5.34 -3.96 -32.45
N LEU A 66 4.25 -4.71 -32.30
CA LEU A 66 2.91 -4.33 -32.77
C LEU A 66 2.44 -2.99 -32.18
N GLN A 67 2.68 -2.76 -30.88
CA GLN A 67 2.39 -1.49 -30.21
C GLN A 67 3.24 -0.36 -30.79
N SER A 68 4.54 -0.58 -30.94
CA SER A 68 5.45 0.42 -31.50
C SER A 68 5.16 0.79 -32.98
N ALA A 69 4.44 -0.09 -33.68
CA ALA A 69 3.98 0.09 -35.06
C ALA A 69 2.56 0.68 -35.14
N ASN A 70 1.90 0.95 -34.01
CA ASN A 70 0.50 1.39 -33.91
C ASN A 70 -0.51 0.39 -34.51
N VAL A 71 -0.21 -0.91 -34.48
CA VAL A 71 -1.10 -1.96 -35.01
C VAL A 71 -2.01 -2.53 -33.93
N LEU A 72 -1.45 -2.84 -32.75
CA LEU A 72 -2.18 -3.37 -31.61
C LEU A 72 -1.53 -2.88 -30.32
N THR A 73 -2.30 -2.23 -29.45
CA THR A 73 -1.84 -1.76 -28.14
C THR A 73 -1.99 -2.84 -27.06
N ALA A 74 -1.23 -2.73 -25.98
CA ALA A 74 -1.37 -3.61 -24.80
C ALA A 74 -2.80 -3.58 -24.25
N SER A 75 -3.39 -2.39 -24.08
CA SER A 75 -4.77 -2.20 -23.62
C SER A 75 -5.81 -2.95 -24.45
N ASN A 76 -5.72 -2.87 -25.77
CA ASN A 76 -6.63 -3.57 -26.68
C ASN A 76 -6.38 -5.08 -26.68
N TYR A 77 -5.12 -5.50 -26.55
CA TYR A 77 -4.78 -6.91 -26.45
C TYR A 77 -5.37 -7.54 -25.17
N ILE A 78 -5.11 -6.96 -24.00
CA ILE A 78 -5.59 -7.47 -22.71
C ILE A 78 -7.12 -7.54 -22.70
N ARG A 79 -7.80 -6.52 -23.22
CA ARG A 79 -9.27 -6.50 -23.30
C ARG A 79 -9.87 -7.50 -24.27
N SER A 80 -9.09 -7.98 -25.24
CA SER A 80 -9.55 -9.02 -26.16
C SER A 80 -9.46 -10.43 -25.58
N GLN A 81 -8.82 -10.58 -24.41
CA GLN A 81 -8.71 -11.86 -23.72
C GLN A 81 -9.93 -12.11 -22.85
N GLU A 82 -10.44 -13.34 -22.89
CA GLU A 82 -11.58 -13.77 -22.06
C GLU A 82 -11.13 -14.44 -20.75
N ASN A 83 -9.93 -15.03 -20.74
CA ASN A 83 -9.40 -15.75 -19.59
C ASN A 83 -8.61 -14.82 -18.66
N ILE A 84 -9.18 -14.54 -17.49
CA ILE A 84 -8.58 -13.66 -16.47
C ILE A 84 -7.25 -14.22 -15.94
N GLU A 85 -7.12 -15.54 -15.77
CA GLU A 85 -5.87 -16.15 -15.28
C GLU A 85 -4.74 -15.96 -16.29
N GLU A 86 -5.06 -16.12 -17.57
CA GLU A 86 -4.09 -15.91 -18.66
C GLU A 86 -3.68 -14.44 -18.74
N VAL A 87 -4.62 -13.50 -18.58
CA VAL A 87 -4.33 -12.06 -18.48
C VAL A 87 -3.32 -11.79 -17.36
N GLN A 88 -3.47 -12.40 -16.20
CA GLN A 88 -2.55 -12.18 -15.08
C GLN A 88 -1.14 -12.70 -15.36
N LEU A 89 -1.01 -13.85 -16.04
CA LEU A 89 0.30 -14.35 -16.49
C LEU A 89 0.95 -13.39 -17.50
N GLN A 90 0.16 -12.90 -18.45
CA GLN A 90 0.64 -11.93 -19.45
C GLN A 90 1.07 -10.61 -18.81
N LEU A 91 0.32 -10.10 -17.84
CA LEU A 91 0.69 -8.88 -17.12
C LEU A 91 1.96 -9.07 -16.27
N ASN A 92 2.18 -10.26 -15.70
CA ASN A 92 3.44 -10.58 -15.03
C ASN A 92 4.62 -10.50 -16.01
N ASP A 93 4.50 -11.07 -17.22
CA ASP A 93 5.53 -10.95 -18.26
C ASP A 93 5.82 -9.48 -18.62
N PHE A 94 4.80 -8.60 -18.57
CA PHE A 94 4.98 -7.18 -18.85
C PHE A 94 5.81 -6.51 -17.75
N LEU A 95 5.53 -6.83 -16.48
CA LEU A 95 6.22 -6.33 -15.29
C LEU A 95 7.66 -6.83 -15.16
N GLU A 96 8.02 -7.92 -15.85
CA GLU A 96 9.37 -8.48 -15.86
C GLU A 96 10.24 -7.95 -17.01
N ALA A 97 9.67 -7.76 -18.20
CA ALA A 97 10.51 -7.68 -19.41
C ALA A 97 10.13 -6.61 -20.46
N GLU A 98 8.91 -6.08 -20.48
CA GLU A 98 8.48 -5.06 -21.46
C GLU A 98 7.69 -3.91 -20.78
N PHE A 99 8.41 -3.02 -20.10
CA PHE A 99 7.79 -1.96 -19.29
C PHE A 99 7.03 -0.90 -20.12
N GLU A 100 7.28 -0.79 -21.42
CA GLU A 100 6.48 0.09 -22.29
C GLU A 100 5.06 -0.44 -22.52
N LEU A 101 4.85 -1.75 -22.43
CA LEU A 101 3.51 -2.33 -22.49
C LEU A 101 2.73 -2.01 -21.20
N ILE A 102 3.36 -2.15 -20.03
CA ILE A 102 2.70 -1.81 -18.76
C ILE A 102 2.45 -0.30 -18.63
N LYS A 103 3.38 0.55 -19.12
CA LYS A 103 3.19 2.01 -19.17
C LYS A 103 1.96 2.41 -19.96
N GLU A 104 1.74 1.80 -21.11
CA GLU A 104 0.54 2.05 -21.93
C GLU A 104 -0.73 1.71 -21.16
N LEU A 105 -0.76 0.55 -20.49
CA LEU A 105 -1.91 0.12 -19.69
C LEU A 105 -2.25 1.11 -18.57
N PHE A 106 -1.27 1.52 -17.76
CA PHE A 106 -1.51 2.52 -16.70
C PHE A 106 -1.96 3.86 -17.27
N THR A 107 -1.41 4.27 -18.42
CA THR A 107 -1.78 5.52 -19.09
C THR A 107 -3.24 5.50 -19.55
N ILE A 108 -3.66 4.45 -20.26
CA ILE A 108 -5.05 4.30 -20.71
C ILE A 108 -5.99 4.16 -19.51
N ALA A 109 -5.62 3.38 -18.50
CA ALA A 109 -6.43 3.19 -17.30
C ALA A 109 -6.65 4.50 -16.51
N HIS A 110 -5.73 5.46 -16.63
CA HIS A 110 -5.85 6.78 -16.00
C HIS A 110 -6.66 7.78 -16.84
N TYR A 111 -6.39 7.90 -18.14
CA TYR A 111 -6.99 8.95 -18.97
C TYR A 111 -8.27 8.54 -19.72
N ASP A 112 -8.49 7.25 -19.95
CA ASP A 112 -9.64 6.76 -20.70
C ASP A 112 -10.70 6.17 -19.78
N SER A 113 -11.66 7.00 -19.37
CA SER A 113 -12.74 6.61 -18.46
C SER A 113 -13.59 5.45 -18.99
N SER A 114 -13.66 5.24 -20.31
CA SER A 114 -14.47 4.16 -20.90
C SER A 114 -13.81 2.79 -20.70
N ASN A 115 -12.49 2.75 -20.67
CA ASN A 115 -11.69 1.54 -20.58
C ASN A 115 -11.06 1.34 -19.19
N ALA A 116 -11.13 2.38 -18.34
CA ALA A 116 -10.53 2.42 -17.02
C ALA A 116 -10.99 1.26 -16.13
N ILE A 117 -12.28 0.95 -16.05
CA ILE A 117 -12.79 -0.04 -15.07
C ILE A 117 -12.14 -1.42 -15.28
N SER A 118 -12.28 -2.01 -16.47
CA SER A 118 -11.75 -3.35 -16.75
C SER A 118 -10.23 -3.43 -16.62
N LEU A 119 -9.52 -2.37 -17.02
CA LEU A 119 -8.07 -2.33 -16.93
C LEU A 119 -7.61 -2.14 -15.48
N ASN A 120 -8.33 -1.35 -14.68
CA ASN A 120 -8.03 -1.12 -13.28
C ASN A 120 -8.11 -2.41 -12.48
N ASP A 121 -9.17 -3.20 -12.69
CA ASP A 121 -9.34 -4.47 -11.97
C ASP A 121 -8.19 -5.43 -12.29
N ALA A 122 -7.81 -5.54 -13.57
CA ALA A 122 -6.70 -6.40 -13.99
C ALA A 122 -5.35 -5.92 -13.44
N LEU A 123 -5.09 -4.61 -13.44
CA LEU A 123 -3.86 -4.01 -12.91
C LEU A 123 -3.77 -4.11 -11.39
N GLU A 124 -4.88 -3.91 -10.66
CA GLU A 124 -4.91 -4.01 -9.20
C GLU A 124 -4.67 -5.46 -8.75
N GLU A 125 -5.29 -6.44 -9.41
CA GLU A 125 -5.03 -7.86 -9.17
C GLU A 125 -3.57 -8.23 -9.47
N CYS A 126 -3.02 -7.72 -10.59
CA CYS A 126 -1.64 -7.99 -10.97
C CYS A 126 -0.64 -7.43 -9.95
N LEU A 127 -0.86 -6.20 -9.47
CA LEU A 127 -0.06 -5.60 -8.41
C LEU A 127 -0.21 -6.34 -7.08
N SER A 128 -1.43 -6.80 -6.75
CA SER A 128 -1.69 -7.59 -5.54
C SER A 128 -0.87 -8.88 -5.53
N ARG A 129 -0.90 -9.64 -6.63
CA ARG A 129 -0.09 -10.86 -6.81
C ARG A 129 1.40 -10.58 -6.71
N LEU A 130 1.88 -9.55 -7.40
CA LEU A 130 3.27 -9.12 -7.32
C LEU A 130 3.70 -8.83 -5.87
N TYR A 131 2.86 -8.16 -5.08
CA TYR A 131 3.20 -7.87 -3.68
C TYR A 131 3.13 -9.07 -2.77
N ILE A 132 2.21 -10.00 -3.00
CA ILE A 132 2.20 -11.29 -2.31
C ILE A 132 3.52 -12.03 -2.59
N ASP A 133 3.94 -12.10 -3.86
CA ASP A 133 5.19 -12.74 -4.25
C ASP A 133 6.42 -12.03 -3.65
N LEU A 134 6.38 -10.69 -3.53
CA LEU A 134 7.47 -9.91 -2.91
C LEU A 134 7.52 -10.03 -1.38
N ILE A 135 6.42 -10.38 -0.72
CA ILE A 135 6.42 -10.72 0.71
C ILE A 135 7.13 -12.06 0.91
N GLU A 136 6.92 -13.03 0.02
CA GLU A 136 7.54 -14.35 0.10
C GLU A 136 8.99 -14.36 -0.40
N ASN A 137 9.27 -13.63 -1.48
CA ASN A 137 10.58 -13.53 -2.12
C ASN A 137 10.87 -12.08 -2.58
N PRO A 138 11.47 -11.25 -1.72
CA PRO A 138 11.74 -9.83 -2.02
C PRO A 138 12.64 -9.59 -3.24
N ASN A 139 13.38 -10.59 -3.71
CA ASN A 139 14.33 -10.45 -4.83
C ASN A 139 13.72 -10.83 -6.20
N ILE A 140 12.45 -11.26 -6.24
CA ILE A 140 11.82 -11.70 -7.49
C ILE A 140 11.59 -10.54 -8.48
N ASN A 141 11.38 -9.33 -7.96
CA ASN A 141 11.16 -8.12 -8.76
C ASN A 141 11.67 -6.88 -8.00
N ASP A 142 12.36 -5.97 -8.69
CA ASP A 142 12.93 -4.75 -8.11
C ASP A 142 12.08 -3.48 -8.36
N LEU A 143 10.86 -3.67 -8.87
CA LEU A 143 9.90 -2.63 -9.21
C LEU A 143 10.43 -1.60 -10.24
N LYS A 144 11.41 -1.98 -11.08
CA LYS A 144 11.94 -1.11 -12.15
C LYS A 144 10.88 -0.58 -13.11
N TYR A 145 9.78 -1.30 -13.29
CA TYR A 145 8.69 -0.85 -14.16
C TYR A 145 8.15 0.53 -13.74
N ILE A 146 8.20 0.89 -12.45
CA ILE A 146 7.74 2.19 -11.94
C ILE A 146 8.54 3.34 -12.57
N ASP A 147 9.86 3.17 -12.73
CA ASP A 147 10.71 4.20 -13.35
C ASP A 147 10.27 4.47 -14.79
N THR A 148 9.92 3.41 -15.54
CA THR A 148 9.44 3.54 -16.93
C THR A 148 8.05 4.15 -17.01
N ILE A 149 7.13 3.70 -16.14
CA ILE A 149 5.77 4.25 -16.09
C ILE A 149 5.81 5.75 -15.78
N THR A 150 6.63 6.16 -14.81
CA THR A 150 6.68 7.55 -14.35
C THR A 150 7.53 8.47 -15.24
N ASP A 151 8.34 7.90 -16.14
CA ASP A 151 9.17 8.67 -17.05
C ASP A 151 8.33 9.61 -17.93
N ASN A 152 8.68 10.90 -17.87
CA ASN A 152 8.01 11.99 -18.58
C ASN A 152 6.48 12.14 -18.33
N MET A 153 5.96 11.55 -17.25
CA MET A 153 4.54 11.66 -16.92
C MET A 153 4.18 12.92 -16.10
N PRO A 154 2.97 13.49 -16.30
CA PRO A 154 2.44 14.58 -15.48
C PRO A 154 2.37 14.27 -13.98
N LYS A 155 2.40 15.33 -13.14
CA LYS A 155 2.36 15.23 -11.67
C LYS A 155 1.09 14.52 -11.17
N ASP A 156 -0.06 14.86 -11.72
CA ASP A 156 -1.37 14.28 -11.37
C ASP A 156 -1.43 12.78 -11.65
N PHE A 157 -0.86 12.34 -12.77
CA PHE A 157 -0.72 10.91 -13.07
C PHE A 157 0.14 10.19 -12.02
N LYS A 158 1.30 10.75 -11.66
CA LYS A 158 2.21 10.15 -10.66
C LYS A 158 1.56 10.06 -9.27
N ILE A 159 0.81 11.08 -8.87
CA ILE A 159 0.03 11.04 -7.62
C ILE A 159 -1.04 9.95 -7.69
N SER A 160 -1.78 9.84 -8.80
CA SER A 160 -2.80 8.80 -8.98
C SER A 160 -2.18 7.40 -8.94
N LEU A 161 -0.99 7.21 -9.51
CA LEU A 161 -0.22 5.98 -9.44
C LEU A 161 0.17 5.67 -7.99
N ALA A 162 0.71 6.63 -7.25
CA ALA A 162 1.03 6.48 -5.83
C ALA A 162 -0.18 6.03 -5.00
N GLN A 163 -1.33 6.68 -5.21
CA GLN A 163 -2.59 6.35 -4.54
C GLN A 163 -3.05 4.93 -4.86
N ARG A 164 -2.92 4.49 -6.11
CA ARG A 164 -3.24 3.11 -6.49
C ARG A 164 -2.35 2.10 -5.76
N HIS A 165 -1.04 2.31 -5.76
CA HIS A 165 -0.13 1.40 -5.06
C HIS A 165 -0.40 1.35 -3.56
N ILE A 166 -0.71 2.49 -2.92
CA ILE A 166 -1.15 2.54 -1.53
C ILE A 166 -2.40 1.68 -1.31
N ARG A 167 -3.42 1.84 -2.16
CA ARG A 167 -4.67 1.07 -2.04
C ARG A 167 -4.43 -0.42 -2.17
N VAL A 168 -3.69 -0.86 -3.20
CA VAL A 168 -3.36 -2.28 -3.39
C VAL A 168 -2.59 -2.82 -2.18
N CYS A 169 -1.62 -2.07 -1.65
CA CYS A 169 -0.88 -2.48 -0.45
C CYS A 169 -1.80 -2.69 0.76
N LEU A 170 -2.77 -1.79 0.97
CA LEU A 170 -3.72 -1.92 2.07
C LEU A 170 -4.55 -3.21 1.95
N ASP A 171 -5.01 -3.53 0.76
CA ASP A 171 -5.90 -4.66 0.50
C ASP A 171 -5.22 -6.05 0.67
N LEU A 172 -3.89 -6.09 0.84
CA LEU A 172 -3.13 -7.33 1.09
C LEU A 172 -3.46 -8.01 2.42
N HIS A 173 -3.99 -7.28 3.41
CA HIS A 173 -4.31 -7.87 4.72
C HIS A 173 -5.41 -7.13 5.48
N ASN A 174 -6.44 -7.90 5.86
CA ASN A 174 -7.57 -7.42 6.66
C ASN A 174 -7.49 -7.93 8.11
N SER A 175 -7.81 -7.04 9.06
CA SER A 175 -7.82 -7.32 10.49
C SER A 175 -8.71 -6.33 11.24
N ASP A 176 -9.32 -6.76 12.34
CA ASP A 176 -10.02 -5.83 13.22
C ASP A 176 -9.05 -5.00 14.08
N THR A 177 -9.58 -3.94 14.69
CA THR A 177 -8.81 -3.03 15.54
C THR A 177 -8.18 -3.72 16.74
N LYS A 178 -8.84 -4.73 17.35
CA LYS A 178 -8.29 -5.43 18.52
C LYS A 178 -7.05 -6.24 18.14
N THR A 179 -7.12 -6.94 17.01
CA THR A 179 -5.99 -7.65 16.42
C THR A 179 -4.86 -6.67 16.11
N ALA A 180 -5.18 -5.48 15.60
CA ALA A 180 -4.19 -4.45 15.30
C ALA A 180 -3.41 -3.96 16.53
N PHE A 181 -4.07 -3.78 17.68
CA PHE A 181 -3.37 -3.47 18.94
C PHE A 181 -2.47 -4.63 19.39
N ALA A 182 -2.99 -5.87 19.36
CA ALA A 182 -2.25 -7.04 19.83
C ALA A 182 -1.03 -7.38 18.96
N LYS A 183 -1.11 -7.13 17.65
CA LYS A 183 -0.06 -7.43 16.66
C LYS A 183 0.79 -6.23 16.27
N PHE A 184 0.57 -5.06 16.88
CA PHE A 184 1.23 -3.81 16.50
C PHE A 184 2.76 -3.96 16.38
N THR A 185 3.42 -4.41 17.45
CA THR A 185 4.89 -4.55 17.48
C THR A 185 5.38 -5.55 16.44
N THR A 186 4.66 -6.66 16.26
CA THR A 186 5.00 -7.69 15.27
C THR A 186 4.96 -7.11 13.85
N TRP A 187 3.87 -6.44 13.46
CA TRP A 187 3.72 -5.91 12.11
C TRP A 187 4.65 -4.75 11.80
N ILE A 188 4.96 -3.91 12.78
CA ILE A 188 5.95 -2.84 12.64
C ILE A 188 7.35 -3.43 12.38
N ASN A 189 7.72 -4.50 13.08
CA ASN A 189 9.02 -5.15 12.87
C ASN A 189 9.06 -5.89 11.52
N GLU A 190 7.99 -6.60 11.14
CA GLU A 190 7.87 -7.20 9.80
C GLU A 190 8.03 -6.16 8.68
N GLY A 191 7.48 -4.95 8.86
CA GLY A 191 7.63 -3.82 7.92
C GLY A 191 9.08 -3.33 7.77
N VAL A 192 9.89 -3.52 8.81
CA VAL A 192 11.29 -3.09 8.83
C VAL A 192 12.21 -4.19 8.30
N ASP A 193 12.00 -5.43 8.71
CA ASP A 193 12.94 -6.53 8.45
C ASP A 193 12.58 -7.38 7.23
N ASP A 194 11.28 -7.61 6.98
CA ASP A 194 10.83 -8.61 6.01
C ASP A 194 10.21 -7.97 4.75
N ILE A 195 9.33 -6.99 4.94
CA ILE A 195 8.53 -6.39 3.85
C ILE A 195 9.30 -5.23 3.20
N GLN A 196 10.27 -5.57 2.34
CA GLN A 196 11.19 -4.56 1.75
C GLN A 196 10.56 -3.74 0.62
N PHE A 197 9.56 -4.26 -0.10
CA PHE A 197 9.03 -3.60 -1.29
C PHE A 197 8.39 -2.23 -0.98
N THR A 198 7.86 -2.02 0.22
CA THR A 198 7.27 -0.73 0.65
C THR A 198 8.31 0.38 0.69
N LYS A 199 9.56 0.06 1.04
CA LYS A 199 10.69 1.01 1.01
C LYS A 199 11.07 1.36 -0.42
N VAL A 200 11.04 0.37 -1.32
CA VAL A 200 11.28 0.58 -2.76
C VAL A 200 10.19 1.45 -3.38
N LEU A 201 8.92 1.21 -3.02
CA LEU A 201 7.80 2.08 -3.41
C LEU A 201 7.98 3.51 -2.91
N TYR A 202 8.42 3.68 -1.67
CA TYR A 202 8.71 5.02 -1.17
C TYR A 202 9.79 5.72 -2.02
N ASP A 203 10.91 5.04 -2.27
CA ASP A 203 12.05 5.63 -2.99
C ASP A 203 11.72 5.96 -4.45
N LYS A 204 10.89 5.12 -5.11
CA LYS A 204 10.53 5.29 -6.52
C LYS A 204 9.29 6.15 -6.76
N LEU A 205 8.38 6.26 -5.79
CA LEU A 205 7.04 6.81 -6.02
C LEU A 205 6.53 7.78 -4.97
N PHE A 206 6.79 7.57 -3.67
CA PHE A 206 6.21 8.43 -2.63
C PHE A 206 7.08 9.62 -2.26
N LYS A 207 8.41 9.52 -2.42
CA LYS A 207 9.38 10.54 -1.99
C LYS A 207 9.11 11.95 -2.51
N ASP A 208 8.63 12.09 -3.74
CA ASP A 208 8.32 13.41 -4.32
C ASP A 208 6.88 13.89 -4.03
N TYR A 209 6.06 13.05 -3.39
CA TYR A 209 4.63 13.25 -3.14
C TYR A 209 4.24 12.79 -1.73
N GLU A 210 5.09 13.04 -0.73
CA GLU A 210 4.94 12.52 0.63
C GLU A 210 3.65 13.00 1.30
N GLU A 211 3.37 14.30 1.19
CA GLU A 211 2.16 14.91 1.76
C GLU A 211 0.90 14.37 1.08
N GLU A 212 0.88 14.26 -0.24
CA GLU A 212 -0.24 13.69 -0.98
C GLU A 212 -0.45 12.21 -0.64
N SER A 213 0.63 11.44 -0.50
CA SER A 213 0.61 10.02 -0.17
C SER A 213 0.07 9.79 1.24
N VAL A 214 0.59 10.50 2.24
CA VAL A 214 0.14 10.35 3.63
C VAL A 214 -1.26 10.91 3.84
N SER A 215 -1.64 11.99 3.14
CA SER A 215 -3.01 12.52 3.17
C SER A 215 -4.01 11.51 2.62
N TYR A 216 -3.65 10.82 1.53
CA TYR A 216 -4.47 9.76 0.97
C TYR A 216 -4.59 8.55 1.91
N LEU A 217 -3.47 8.13 2.51
CA LEU A 217 -3.43 7.06 3.50
C LEU A 217 -4.33 7.38 4.71
N PHE A 218 -4.26 8.61 5.24
CA PHE A 218 -5.14 9.07 6.31
C PHE A 218 -6.60 9.07 5.90
N LYS A 219 -6.92 9.59 4.70
CA LYS A 219 -8.28 9.57 4.16
C LYS A 219 -8.87 8.16 4.15
N LEU A 220 -8.14 7.18 3.60
CA LEU A 220 -8.60 5.78 3.55
C LEU A 220 -8.78 5.20 4.96
N SER A 221 -7.82 5.43 5.86
CA SER A 221 -7.86 4.86 7.22
C SER A 221 -8.97 5.42 8.12
N THR A 222 -9.61 6.51 7.72
CA THR A 222 -10.75 7.13 8.43
C THR A 222 -12.11 6.77 7.84
N GLN A 223 -12.15 5.90 6.83
CA GLN A 223 -13.39 5.38 6.27
C GLN A 223 -14.10 4.48 7.29
N GLU A 224 -15.42 4.37 7.16
CA GLU A 224 -16.23 3.49 7.99
C GLU A 224 -15.80 2.03 7.77
N ASN A 225 -15.68 1.26 8.85
CA ASN A 225 -15.26 -0.15 8.85
C ASN A 225 -13.83 -0.42 8.34
N PHE A 226 -12.93 0.55 8.46
CA PHE A 226 -11.51 0.35 8.13
C PHE A 226 -10.91 -0.87 8.87
N ASN A 227 -10.30 -1.78 8.10
CA ASN A 227 -9.73 -3.03 8.61
C ASN A 227 -8.34 -3.38 8.01
N GLN A 228 -7.73 -2.50 7.20
CA GLN A 228 -6.44 -2.76 6.56
C GLN A 228 -5.23 -2.35 7.43
N TRP A 229 -5.26 -2.68 8.74
CA TRP A 229 -4.32 -2.13 9.73
C TRP A 229 -2.84 -2.46 9.49
N LYS A 230 -2.53 -3.71 9.11
CA LYS A 230 -1.14 -4.18 8.95
C LYS A 230 -0.37 -3.29 7.97
N PHE A 231 -0.85 -3.20 6.72
CA PHE A 231 -0.17 -2.40 5.71
C PHE A 231 -0.37 -0.90 5.92
N TYR A 232 -1.42 -0.46 6.61
CA TYR A 232 -1.52 0.92 7.06
C TYR A 232 -0.37 1.31 7.99
N PHE A 233 -0.03 0.47 8.97
CA PHE A 233 1.10 0.72 9.85
C PHE A 233 2.41 0.74 9.10
N ILE A 234 2.66 -0.26 8.26
CA ILE A 234 3.91 -0.39 7.51
C ILE A 234 4.10 0.80 6.57
N LEU A 235 3.06 1.21 5.84
CA LEU A 235 3.14 2.38 4.94
C LEU A 235 3.35 3.68 5.71
N LEU A 236 2.59 3.90 6.79
CA LEU A 236 2.73 5.11 7.60
C LEU A 236 4.12 5.19 8.25
N GLN A 237 4.63 4.07 8.76
CA GLN A 237 5.98 3.95 9.29
C GLN A 237 7.03 4.23 8.23
N THR A 238 6.91 3.60 7.05
CA THR A 238 7.84 3.77 5.93
C THR A 238 7.95 5.23 5.53
N ILE A 239 6.82 5.90 5.29
CA ILE A 239 6.78 7.33 4.95
C ILE A 239 7.37 8.15 6.10
N SER A 240 6.93 7.93 7.34
CA SER A 240 7.38 8.72 8.50
C SER A 240 8.89 8.58 8.77
N SER A 241 9.47 7.42 8.47
CA SER A 241 10.89 7.13 8.71
C SER A 241 11.85 7.82 7.75
N LYS A 242 11.39 8.14 6.54
CA LYS A 242 12.23 8.70 5.47
C LYS A 242 11.83 10.13 5.06
N CYS A 243 10.63 10.58 5.44
CA CYS A 243 10.08 11.85 4.97
C CYS A 243 10.91 13.08 5.32
N ALA A 244 10.78 14.12 4.50
CA ALA A 244 11.38 15.41 4.75
C ALA A 244 10.81 16.05 6.04
N HIS A 245 11.55 17.01 6.60
CA HIS A 245 11.15 17.67 7.84
C HIS A 245 9.77 18.37 7.72
N GLU A 246 9.48 18.94 6.54
CA GLU A 246 8.21 19.57 6.20
C GLU A 246 7.06 18.56 6.31
N SER A 247 7.19 17.39 5.69
CA SER A 247 6.18 16.32 5.72
C SER A 247 6.03 15.68 7.11
N SER A 248 7.13 15.57 7.87
CA SER A 248 7.06 15.21 9.29
C SER A 248 6.25 16.23 10.11
N SER A 249 6.42 17.53 9.83
CA SER A 249 5.61 18.59 10.44
C SER A 249 4.14 18.48 10.06
N PHE A 250 3.84 18.15 8.80
CA PHE A 250 2.49 17.90 8.32
C PHE A 250 1.80 16.76 9.10
N ILE A 251 2.48 15.62 9.26
CA ILE A 251 1.96 14.45 10.00
C ILE A 251 1.68 14.82 11.47
N ARG A 252 2.61 15.52 12.14
CA ARG A 252 2.40 16.00 13.52
C ARG A 252 1.22 16.94 13.65
N LYS A 253 1.06 17.87 12.69
CA LYS A 253 -0.09 18.78 12.63
C LYS A 253 -1.39 18.01 12.44
N TYR A 254 -1.42 17.01 11.58
CA TYR A 254 -2.57 16.14 11.37
C TYR A 254 -3.02 15.48 12.69
N PHE A 255 -2.11 14.84 13.43
CA PHE A 255 -2.48 14.19 14.70
C PHE A 255 -2.99 15.18 15.76
N LYS A 256 -2.40 16.38 15.84
CA LYS A 256 -2.88 17.42 16.75
C LYS A 256 -4.29 17.88 16.37
N THR A 257 -4.54 18.13 15.10
CA THR A 257 -5.87 18.50 14.59
C THR A 257 -6.88 17.38 14.82
N ARG A 258 -6.49 16.12 14.58
CA ARG A 258 -7.34 14.95 14.80
C ARG A 258 -7.72 14.79 16.27
N LEU A 259 -6.77 14.97 17.19
CA LEU A 259 -7.06 14.97 18.63
C LEU A 259 -8.06 16.07 19.01
N SER A 260 -7.91 17.29 18.47
CA SER A 260 -8.88 18.37 18.70
C SER A 260 -10.27 18.05 18.14
N GLN A 261 -10.35 17.38 16.98
CA GLN A 261 -11.62 16.92 16.41
C GLN A 261 -12.28 15.86 17.29
N ILE A 262 -11.52 14.90 17.81
CA ILE A 262 -12.00 13.85 18.72
C ILE A 262 -12.51 14.47 20.02
N ALA A 263 -11.82 15.50 20.54
CA ALA A 263 -12.26 16.21 21.74
C ALA A 263 -13.62 16.90 21.54
N ALA A 264 -13.87 17.45 20.33
CA ALA A 264 -15.11 18.11 19.97
C ALA A 264 -16.25 17.12 19.63
N PHE A 265 -15.91 15.99 19.00
CA PHE A 265 -16.86 14.95 18.57
C PHE A 265 -16.37 13.57 19.03
N PRO A 266 -16.60 13.23 20.31
CA PRO A 266 -16.00 12.04 20.92
C PRO A 266 -16.51 10.74 20.28
N LYS A 267 -15.60 9.97 19.71
CA LYS A 267 -15.82 8.60 19.26
C LYS A 267 -14.64 7.72 19.65
N ARG A 268 -14.92 6.54 20.19
CA ARG A 268 -13.91 5.58 20.65
C ARG A 268 -13.07 5.09 19.48
N GLU A 269 -13.70 4.79 18.35
CA GLU A 269 -13.05 4.31 17.14
C GLU A 269 -12.02 5.32 16.61
N ASP A 270 -12.35 6.62 16.67
CA ASP A 270 -11.44 7.68 16.26
C ASP A 270 -10.24 7.80 17.22
N MET A 271 -10.44 7.58 18.52
CA MET A 271 -9.35 7.57 19.51
C MET A 271 -8.45 6.35 19.32
N LEU A 272 -9.01 5.15 19.13
CA LEU A 272 -8.25 3.93 18.85
C LEU A 272 -7.40 4.09 17.59
N HIS A 273 -7.98 4.66 16.53
CA HIS A 273 -7.26 5.01 15.30
C HIS A 273 -6.11 5.96 15.57
N LEU A 274 -6.37 7.10 16.24
CA LEU A 274 -5.32 8.07 16.57
C LEU A 274 -4.15 7.43 17.33
N LEU A 275 -4.44 6.61 18.35
CA LEU A 275 -3.40 5.97 19.15
C LEU A 275 -2.52 5.05 18.29
N LEU A 276 -3.12 4.20 17.45
CA LEU A 276 -2.38 3.30 16.56
C LEU A 276 -1.59 4.05 15.49
N SER A 277 -2.19 5.06 14.86
CA SER A 277 -1.54 5.88 13.83
C SER A 277 -0.31 6.60 14.36
N VAL A 278 -0.41 7.18 15.56
CA VAL A 278 0.72 7.86 16.19
C VAL A 278 1.83 6.87 16.52
N ARG A 279 1.50 5.67 17.02
CA ARG A 279 2.52 4.63 17.26
C ARG A 279 3.26 4.28 15.97
N ALA A 280 2.53 4.01 14.89
CA ALA A 280 3.15 3.68 13.60
C ALA A 280 4.03 4.83 13.07
N ALA A 281 3.55 6.08 13.16
CA ALA A 281 4.30 7.25 12.70
C ALA A 281 5.51 7.60 13.59
N THR A 282 5.56 7.11 14.83
CA THR A 282 6.70 7.32 15.76
C THR A 282 7.66 6.13 15.78
N ALA A 283 7.29 5.00 15.19
CA ALA A 283 8.10 3.79 15.10
C ALA A 283 9.12 3.85 13.95
N THR A 284 9.90 4.93 13.85
CA THR A 284 10.70 5.22 12.65
C THR A 284 12.08 4.56 12.63
N THR A 285 12.46 3.81 13.66
CA THR A 285 13.77 3.19 13.78
C THR A 285 13.66 1.68 14.00
N MET A 286 14.77 0.95 13.81
CA MET A 286 14.90 -0.45 14.22
C MET A 286 14.98 -0.62 15.75
N ASP A 287 15.17 0.48 16.49
CA ASP A 287 15.32 0.47 17.94
C ASP A 287 13.95 0.64 18.60
N ILE A 288 13.46 -0.46 19.20
CA ILE A 288 12.16 -0.50 19.86
C ILE A 288 12.11 0.53 21.00
N ASP A 289 13.18 0.69 21.79
CA ASP A 289 13.19 1.62 22.93
C ASP A 289 13.12 3.07 22.46
N GLN A 290 13.78 3.40 21.34
CA GLN A 290 13.65 4.71 20.71
C GLN A 290 12.24 4.96 20.21
N ASN A 291 11.60 3.97 19.58
CA ASN A 291 10.22 4.06 19.09
C ASN A 291 9.22 4.27 20.25
N ILE A 292 9.37 3.51 21.34
CA ILE A 292 8.58 3.66 22.57
C ILE A 292 8.79 5.05 23.18
N THR A 293 10.04 5.53 23.23
CA THR A 293 10.38 6.88 23.72
C THR A 293 9.75 7.98 22.85
N ALA A 294 9.78 7.83 21.52
CA ALA A 294 9.16 8.77 20.59
C ALA A 294 7.65 8.87 20.79
N TYR A 295 6.97 7.72 20.94
CA TYR A 295 5.55 7.69 21.31
C TYR A 295 5.29 8.34 22.68
N GLY A 296 6.11 8.04 23.68
CA GLY A 296 6.03 8.63 25.02
C GLY A 296 6.16 10.16 25.00
N ASN A 297 7.07 10.70 24.18
CA ASN A 297 7.22 12.13 23.98
C ASN A 297 5.96 12.76 23.36
N TRP A 298 5.38 12.12 22.35
CA TRP A 298 4.10 12.56 21.79
C TRP A 298 2.98 12.54 22.85
N TYR A 299 2.88 11.45 23.62
CA TYR A 299 1.87 11.28 24.66
C TYR A 299 2.01 12.36 25.75
N LYS A 300 3.23 12.65 26.18
CA LYS A 300 3.50 13.73 27.13
C LYS A 300 2.99 15.08 26.60
N GLN A 301 3.41 15.44 25.39
CA GLN A 301 3.11 16.74 24.81
C GLN A 301 1.61 16.95 24.49
N ASN A 302 0.91 15.89 24.08
CA ASN A 302 -0.45 16.01 23.55
C ASN A 302 -1.53 15.52 24.52
N ILE A 303 -1.22 14.57 25.39
CA ILE A 303 -2.17 13.99 26.36
C ILE A 303 -1.85 14.45 27.78
N SER A 304 -0.59 14.38 28.22
CA SER A 304 -0.26 14.72 29.61
C SER A 304 -0.46 16.21 29.91
N ASP A 305 -0.14 17.06 28.92
CA ASP A 305 -0.25 18.52 29.01
C ASP A 305 -1.53 19.07 28.37
N MET A 306 -2.52 18.21 28.09
CA MET A 306 -3.73 18.60 27.36
C MET A 306 -4.63 19.62 28.09
N LYS A 307 -4.42 19.84 29.40
CA LYS A 307 -5.11 20.89 30.17
C LYS A 307 -4.85 22.30 29.64
N PHE A 308 -3.75 22.51 28.91
CA PHE A 308 -3.41 23.81 28.33
C PHE A 308 -4.08 24.03 26.97
N VAL A 309 -4.73 23.00 26.42
CA VAL A 309 -5.32 22.99 25.09
C VAL A 309 -6.85 22.89 25.16
N PHE A 310 -7.37 22.03 26.02
CA PHE A 310 -8.80 21.69 26.07
C PHE A 310 -9.56 22.37 27.20
N LYS A 311 -10.83 22.66 26.93
CA LYS A 311 -11.81 23.06 27.94
C LYS A 311 -12.18 21.87 28.83
N VAL A 312 -12.89 22.13 29.92
CA VAL A 312 -13.27 21.10 30.91
C VAL A 312 -14.00 19.91 30.30
N GLU A 313 -15.00 20.14 29.44
CA GLU A 313 -15.78 19.05 28.84
C GLU A 313 -14.97 18.26 27.82
N GLU A 314 -14.23 18.94 26.94
CA GLU A 314 -13.28 18.33 25.99
C GLU A 314 -12.23 17.47 26.71
N PHE A 315 -11.66 17.98 27.80
CA PHE A 315 -10.71 17.25 28.64
C PHE A 315 -11.34 15.97 29.20
N LYS A 316 -12.55 16.06 29.77
CA LYS A 316 -13.27 14.90 30.31
C LYS A 316 -13.54 13.87 29.23
N SER A 317 -14.00 14.30 28.04
CA SER A 317 -14.25 13.43 26.90
C SER A 317 -13.00 12.67 26.48
N ILE A 318 -11.85 13.33 26.39
CA ILE A 318 -10.59 12.65 26.05
C ILE A 318 -10.20 11.62 27.10
N VAL A 319 -10.29 11.95 28.41
CA VAL A 319 -9.95 10.97 29.46
C VAL A 319 -10.91 9.78 29.46
N ASP A 320 -12.21 10.00 29.23
CA ASP A 320 -13.20 8.93 29.13
C ASP A 320 -12.93 8.03 27.91
N LEU A 321 -12.60 8.60 26.74
CA LEU A 321 -12.21 7.83 25.57
C LEU A 321 -10.94 7.01 25.81
N LEU A 322 -9.93 7.57 26.48
CA LEU A 322 -8.71 6.83 26.83
C LEU A 322 -9.02 5.66 27.77
N ASP A 323 -9.91 5.85 28.75
CA ASP A 323 -10.39 4.78 29.64
C ASP A 323 -11.07 3.65 28.85
N GLN A 324 -11.91 4.01 27.87
CA GLN A 324 -12.55 3.05 26.97
C GLN A 324 -11.55 2.31 26.05
N CYS A 325 -10.36 2.85 25.80
CA CYS A 325 -9.32 2.22 24.99
C CYS A 325 -8.48 1.19 25.78
N ILE A 326 -8.45 1.26 27.12
CA ILE A 326 -7.63 0.35 27.97
C ILE A 326 -7.82 -1.14 27.62
N PRO A 327 -9.04 -1.66 27.37
CA PRO A 327 -9.23 -3.09 27.06
C PRO A 327 -8.58 -3.56 25.76
N TYR A 328 -8.16 -2.65 24.88
CA TYR A 328 -7.45 -2.96 23.63
C TYR A 328 -5.93 -3.01 23.84
N GLU A 329 -5.40 -2.43 24.92
CA GLU A 329 -3.97 -2.35 25.17
C GLU A 329 -3.44 -3.66 25.74
N ASP A 330 -2.90 -4.53 24.88
CA ASP A 330 -2.23 -5.77 25.27
C ASP A 330 -0.70 -5.68 25.21
N VAL A 331 -0.15 -4.58 24.67
CA VAL A 331 1.29 -4.34 24.59
C VAL A 331 1.76 -3.56 25.82
N GLU A 332 2.62 -4.20 26.60
CA GLU A 332 3.08 -3.74 27.92
C GLU A 332 3.70 -2.34 27.88
N ASP A 333 4.64 -2.10 26.97
CA ASP A 333 5.42 -0.84 26.92
C ASP A 333 4.53 0.38 26.66
N TYR A 334 3.54 0.24 25.79
CA TYR A 334 2.61 1.33 25.48
C TYR A 334 1.64 1.60 26.64
N LEU A 335 1.16 0.55 27.31
CA LEU A 335 0.30 0.72 28.49
C LEU A 335 1.07 1.29 29.69
N GLU A 336 2.37 0.97 29.81
CA GLU A 336 3.25 1.54 30.82
C GLU A 336 3.41 3.05 30.64
N ILE A 337 3.50 3.55 29.40
CA ILE A 337 3.46 4.99 29.12
C ILE A 337 2.16 5.61 29.65
N HIS A 338 1.01 5.01 29.38
CA HIS A 338 -0.29 5.54 29.82
C HIS A 338 -0.42 5.54 31.36
N ALA A 339 0.16 4.56 32.04
CA ALA A 339 0.13 4.45 33.50
C ALA A 339 1.14 5.38 34.22
N THR A 340 2.24 5.71 33.55
CA THR A 340 3.40 6.40 34.13
C THR A 340 3.35 7.91 33.89
N PHE A 341 3.02 8.34 32.67
CA PHE A 341 2.93 9.77 32.36
C PHE A 341 1.72 10.39 33.07
N SER A 342 1.99 11.37 33.93
CA SER A 342 0.95 12.03 34.71
C SER A 342 0.19 13.02 33.82
N ILE A 343 -1.09 12.72 33.54
CA ILE A 343 -2.00 13.70 32.98
C ILE A 343 -2.19 14.82 34.01
N SER A 344 -1.83 16.04 33.64
CA SER A 344 -2.05 17.20 34.49
C SER A 344 -3.55 17.50 34.54
N PRO A 345 -4.21 17.40 35.71
CA PRO A 345 -5.66 17.58 35.78
C PRO A 345 -6.05 19.04 35.58
N LEU A 346 -7.10 19.28 34.80
CA LEU A 346 -7.84 20.54 34.84
C LEU A 346 -8.65 20.63 36.15
N VAL A 347 -9.08 21.84 36.54
CA VAL A 347 -9.83 22.06 37.79
C VAL A 347 -11.02 21.10 37.88
N HIS A 348 -11.22 20.49 39.06
CA HIS A 348 -12.25 19.46 39.34
C HIS A 348 -12.13 18.13 38.58
N CYS A 349 -11.10 17.91 37.75
CA CYS A 349 -10.92 16.66 37.01
C CYS A 349 -9.93 15.68 37.65
N GLY A 350 -9.41 15.98 38.85
CA GLY A 350 -8.38 15.17 39.51
C GLY A 350 -8.78 13.72 39.77
N LYS A 351 -10.02 13.47 40.22
CA LYS A 351 -10.55 12.11 40.46
C LYS A 351 -10.63 11.29 39.16
N LEU A 352 -11.02 11.94 38.06
CA LEU A 352 -11.13 11.29 36.74
C LEU A 352 -9.77 10.78 36.26
N VAL A 353 -8.74 11.63 36.33
CA VAL A 353 -7.36 11.27 35.98
C VAL A 353 -6.82 10.15 36.89
N GLN A 354 -7.07 10.22 38.19
CA GLN A 354 -6.64 9.19 39.14
C GLN A 354 -7.32 7.83 38.87
N SER A 355 -8.61 7.84 38.53
CA SER A 355 -9.36 6.65 38.12
C SER A 355 -8.76 6.00 36.88
N PHE A 356 -8.56 6.79 35.81
CA PHE A 356 -7.94 6.33 34.57
C PHE A 356 -6.57 5.67 34.83
N ARG A 357 -5.68 6.37 35.54
CA ARG A 357 -4.36 5.85 35.89
C ARG A 357 -4.41 4.54 36.68
N SER A 358 -5.35 4.43 37.62
CA SER A 358 -5.50 3.22 38.43
C SER A 358 -5.96 2.03 37.58
N LYS A 359 -6.85 2.26 36.60
CA LYS A 359 -7.28 1.24 35.64
C LYS A 359 -6.14 0.80 34.72
N CYS A 360 -5.32 1.72 34.21
CA CYS A 360 -4.12 1.36 33.44
C CYS A 360 -3.18 0.47 34.26
N LYS A 361 -2.88 0.83 35.51
CA LYS A 361 -2.03 0.01 36.40
C LYS A 361 -2.62 -1.37 36.69
N LEU A 362 -3.93 -1.45 36.91
CA LEU A 362 -4.63 -2.72 37.13
C LEU A 362 -4.54 -3.61 35.89
N HIS A 363 -4.75 -3.05 34.69
CA HIS A 363 -4.65 -3.78 33.44
C HIS A 363 -3.21 -4.22 33.15
N LEU A 364 -2.22 -3.36 33.39
CA LEU A 364 -0.80 -3.68 33.29
C LEU A 364 -0.40 -4.85 34.21
N ALA A 365 -0.91 -4.86 35.44
CA ALA A 365 -0.70 -5.96 36.37
C ALA A 365 -1.29 -7.30 35.85
N LYS A 366 -2.45 -7.26 35.20
CA LYS A 366 -3.07 -8.44 34.56
C LYS A 366 -2.25 -8.98 33.39
N ILE A 367 -1.69 -8.10 32.57
CA ILE A 367 -0.80 -8.51 31.45
C ILE A 367 0.47 -9.16 32.01
N LYS A 368 1.10 -8.52 33.00
CA LYS A 368 2.30 -9.04 33.68
C LYS A 368 2.06 -10.39 34.36
N SER A 369 0.89 -10.60 34.97
CA SER A 369 0.55 -11.88 35.61
C SER A 369 0.32 -13.01 34.59
N LYS A 370 -0.33 -12.72 33.45
CA LYS A 370 -0.54 -13.73 32.39
C LYS A 370 0.78 -14.25 31.83
N LYS A 371 1.72 -13.33 31.49
CA LYS A 371 3.06 -13.70 31.00
C LYS A 371 3.83 -14.60 31.98
N ARG A 372 3.66 -14.38 33.30
CA ARG A 372 4.30 -15.23 34.32
C ARG A 372 3.68 -16.63 34.40
N GLY A 373 2.34 -16.74 34.35
CA GLY A 373 1.66 -18.05 34.32
C GLY A 373 1.95 -18.86 33.05
N ASP A 374 2.08 -18.19 31.90
CA ASP A 374 2.48 -18.84 30.65
C ASP A 374 3.96 -19.30 30.69
N ALA A 375 4.83 -18.58 31.40
CA ALA A 375 6.23 -18.99 31.59
C ALA A 375 6.38 -20.16 32.58
N GLU A 376 5.56 -20.24 33.64
CA GLU A 376 5.60 -21.33 34.62
C GLU A 376 4.98 -22.64 34.11
N SER A 377 4.03 -22.57 33.17
CA SER A 377 3.40 -23.74 32.55
C SER A 377 4.25 -24.43 31.47
N ILE A 378 5.29 -23.77 30.96
CA ILE A 378 6.27 -24.36 30.01
C ILE A 378 7.36 -25.17 30.74
N VAL A 379 7.48 -25.06 32.08
CA VAL A 379 8.58 -25.65 32.87
C VAL A 379 8.23 -27.02 33.49
N ILE A 380 7.09 -27.63 33.16
CA ILE A 380 6.70 -28.94 33.72
C ILE A 380 6.51 -29.97 32.61
N ASP A 381 7.61 -30.62 32.24
CA ASP A 381 7.74 -32.09 32.14
C ASP A 381 9.08 -32.44 31.46
N SER A 382 10.12 -32.64 32.28
CA SER A 382 11.27 -33.48 31.94
C SER A 382 11.83 -34.05 33.25
N ASP A 383 11.20 -35.10 33.76
CA ASP A 383 11.82 -36.08 34.65
C ASP A 383 11.43 -37.49 34.20
#